data_AF-A0A1T4L3L6-F1
#
_entry.id   AF-A0A1T4L3L6-F1
#
_cell.length_a   1.000
_cell.length_b   1.000
_cell.length_c   1.000
_cell.angle_alpha   90.00
_cell.angle_beta   90.00
_cell.angle_gamma   90.00
#
_symmetry.space_group_name_H-M   'P 1'
#
loop_
_entity.id
_entity.type
_entity.pdbx_description
1 polymer ?
#
loop_
_entity_poly.entity_id
_entity_poly.type
_entity_poly.pdbx_seq_one_letter_code
_entity_poly.pdbx_strand_id
1 'polypeptide(L)' 'MAEVRTIVIDGEPWFVAKDVATVLGYLKPENAISAHCKAARTTPKQGGGLYSIIPERDVYRLIMRSKLPAAENT' A
#
# COMPACT_ATOMS: atom_id res chain seq x y z
N MET A 1 -12.29 6.73 10.97
CA MET A 1 -10.83 6.87 10.83
C MET A 1 -10.33 5.62 10.12
N ALA A 2 -9.56 5.75 9.04
CA ALA A 2 -9.01 4.60 8.33
C ALA A 2 -7.72 4.17 9.05
N GLU A 3 -7.67 2.91 9.48
CA GLU A 3 -6.53 2.33 10.20
C GLU A 3 -5.66 1.53 9.22
N VAL A 4 -4.33 1.68 9.34
CA VAL A 4 -3.37 0.89 8.56
C VAL A 4 -2.93 -0.32 9.37
N ARG A 5 -3.32 -1.51 8.92
CA ARG A 5 -2.85 -2.76 9.54
C ARG A 5 -1.40 -3.05 9.14
N THR A 6 -0.61 -3.46 10.11
CA THR A 6 0.82 -3.75 9.96
C THR A 6 1.15 -5.15 10.48
N ILE A 7 2.10 -5.82 9.84
CA ILE A 7 2.56 -7.17 10.15
C ILE A 7 4.09 -7.15 10.13
N VAL A 8 4.73 -7.81 11.08
CA VAL A 8 6.19 -7.95 11.09
C VAL A 8 6.57 -9.26 10.41
N ILE A 9 7.43 -9.20 9.40
CA ILE A 9 7.97 -10.37 8.69
C ILE A 9 9.48 -10.21 8.65
N ASP A 10 10.21 -11.20 9.18
CA ASP A 10 11.68 -11.19 9.25
C ASP A 10 12.26 -9.95 9.96
N GLY A 11 11.54 -9.41 10.95
CA GLY A 11 11.93 -8.21 11.69
C GLY A 11 11.57 -6.88 11.01
N GLU A 12 11.08 -6.91 9.77
CA GLU A 12 10.70 -5.73 9.00
C GLU A 12 9.18 -5.51 9.03
N PRO A 13 8.71 -4.24 9.08
CA PRO A 13 7.28 -3.94 9.02
C PRO A 13 6.73 -4.03 7.59
N TRP A 14 5.59 -4.67 7.46
CA TRP A 14 4.79 -4.80 6.24
C TRP A 14 3.38 -4.27 6.47
N PHE A 15 2.84 -3.56 5.49
CA PHE A 15 1.58 -2.84 5.62
C PHE A 15 0.54 -3.42 4.68
N VAL A 16 -0.72 -3.49 5.12
CA VAL A 16 -1.82 -3.90 4.24
C VAL A 16 -2.01 -2.85 3.14
N ALA A 17 -1.74 -3.25 1.91
CA ALA A 17 -1.63 -2.33 0.78
C ALA A 17 -2.94 -1.57 0.49
N LYS A 18 -4.08 -2.25 0.66
CA LYS A 18 -5.41 -1.66 0.50
C LYS A 18 -5.67 -0.57 1.53
N ASP A 19 -5.30 -0.79 2.79
CA ASP A 19 -5.52 0.17 3.86
C ASP A 19 -4.68 1.43 3.62
N VAL A 20 -3.39 1.25 3.26
CA VAL A 20 -2.50 2.35 2.89
C VAL A 20 -3.09 3.18 1.75
N ALA A 21 -3.48 2.53 0.65
CA ALA A 21 -4.02 3.24 -0.50
C ALA A 21 -5.37 3.93 -0.19
N THR A 22 -6.22 3.34 0.65
CA THR A 22 -7.46 3.98 1.11
C THR A 22 -7.20 5.19 1.99
N VAL A 23 -6.24 5.12 2.93
CA VAL A 23 -5.83 6.25 3.78
C VAL A 23 -5.27 7.40 2.94
N LEU A 24 -4.53 7.07 1.87
CA LEU A 24 -3.98 8.03 0.92
C LEU A 24 -5.01 8.63 -0.04
N GLY A 25 -6.26 8.14 -0.02
CA GLY A 25 -7.35 8.68 -0.84
C GLY A 25 -7.37 8.19 -2.29
N TYR A 26 -6.70 7.07 -2.60
CA TYR A 26 -6.81 6.47 -3.93
C TYR A 26 -8.23 5.97 -4.19
N LEU A 27 -8.84 6.44 -5.29
CA LEU A 27 -10.16 5.98 -5.72
C LEU A 27 -10.18 4.48 -6.06
N LYS A 28 -9.09 3.97 -6.65
CA LYS A 28 -8.90 2.56 -7.00
C LYS A 28 -7.61 2.02 -6.37
N PRO A 29 -7.66 1.56 -5.10
CA PRO A 29 -6.51 1.03 -4.37
C PRO A 29 -5.77 -0.06 -5.14
N GLU A 30 -6.50 -1.03 -5.70
CA GLU A 30 -5.93 -2.15 -6.46
C GLU A 30 -5.09 -1.71 -7.66
N ASN A 31 -5.53 -0.67 -8.39
CA ASN A 31 -4.77 -0.12 -9.52
C ASN A 31 -3.49 0.57 -9.04
N ALA A 32 -3.57 1.36 -7.97
CA ALA A 32 -2.41 2.04 -7.40
C ALA A 32 -1.36 1.04 -6.91
N ILE A 33 -1.81 -0.03 -6.25
CA ILE A 33 -0.96 -1.12 -5.77
C ILE A 33 -0.31 -1.84 -6.96
N SER A 34 -1.09 -2.24 -7.96
CA SER A 34 -0.58 -2.94 -9.15
C SER A 34 0.41 -2.09 -9.97
N ALA A 35 0.13 -0.79 -10.13
CA ALA A 35 0.95 0.11 -10.92
C ALA A 35 2.24 0.54 -10.23
N HIS A 36 2.25 0.60 -8.90
CA HIS A 36 3.36 1.20 -8.16
C HIS A 36 4.05 0.23 -7.22
N CYS A 37 3.38 -0.72 -6.60
CA CYS A 37 4.01 -1.64 -5.65
C CYS A 37 4.69 -2.78 -6.40
N LYS A 38 6.02 -2.84 -6.34
CA LYS A 38 6.84 -3.86 -7.01
C LYS A 38 7.09 -5.08 -6.14
N ALA A 39 6.90 -4.93 -4.83
CA ALA A 39 7.19 -5.95 -3.84
C ALA A 39 5.94 -6.35 -3.06
N ALA A 40 4.76 -6.13 -3.63
CA ALA A 40 3.52 -6.58 -3.03
C ALA A 40 3.52 -8.11 -2.89
N ARG A 41 3.19 -8.61 -1.70
CA ARG A 41 3.07 -10.03 -1.40
C ARG A 41 1.64 -10.35 -1.01
N THR A 42 1.12 -11.45 -1.52
CA THR A 42 -0.20 -11.95 -1.13
C THR A 42 -0.07 -12.83 0.10
N THR A 43 -0.90 -12.59 1.10
CA THR A 43 -0.91 -13.31 2.37
C THR A 43 -2.34 -13.72 2.75
N PRO A 44 -2.53 -14.90 3.34
CA PRO A 44 -3.85 -15.36 3.77
C PRO A 44 -4.37 -14.56 4.96
N LYS A 45 -5.66 -14.18 4.90
CA LYS A 45 -6.38 -13.55 6.00
C LYS A 45 -6.86 -14.62 6.98
N GLN A 46 -6.75 -14.35 8.29
CA GLN A 46 -7.50 -15.13 9.28
C GLN A 46 -8.99 -15.06 8.96
N GLY A 47 -9.63 -16.21 8.81
CA GLY A 47 -11.04 -16.32 8.40
C GLY A 47 -11.27 -16.49 6.89
N GLY A 48 -10.21 -16.65 6.09
CA GLY A 48 -10.30 -16.94 4.67
C GLY A 48 -10.13 -15.72 3.77
N GLY A 49 -9.69 -15.98 2.53
CA GLY A 49 -9.35 -14.96 1.55
C GLY A 49 -7.89 -14.52 1.60
N LEU A 50 -7.53 -13.69 0.62
CA LEU A 50 -6.17 -13.20 0.40
C LEU A 50 -6.17 -11.67 0.49
N TYR A 51 -5.10 -11.10 1.03
CA TYR A 51 -4.84 -9.67 0.97
C TYR A 51 -3.39 -9.41 0.59
N SER A 52 -3.14 -8.25 0.01
CA SER A 52 -1.79 -7.83 -0.38
C SER A 52 -1.17 -7.00 0.74
N ILE A 53 0.07 -7.33 1.07
CA ILE A 53 0.92 -6.55 1.95
C ILE A 53 2.07 -5.97 1.13
N ILE A 54 2.54 -4.79 1.54
CA ILE A 54 3.64 -4.07 0.90
C ILE A 54 4.67 -3.67 1.96
N PRO A 55 5.96 -3.72 1.63
CA PRO A 55 7.01 -3.23 2.52
C PRO A 55 6.98 -1.70 2.58
N GLU A 56 7.63 -1.12 3.58
CA GLU A 56 7.71 0.33 3.79
C GLU A 56 8.14 1.11 2.54
N ARG A 57 9.11 0.59 1.77
CA ARG A 57 9.56 1.20 0.50
C ARG A 57 8.43 1.44 -0.52
N ASP A 58 7.44 0.56 -0.57
CA ASP A 58 6.33 0.67 -1.52
C ASP A 58 5.23 1.59 -0.95
N VAL A 59 5.11 1.68 0.38
CA VAL A 59 4.30 2.70 1.05
C VAL A 59 4.78 4.10 0.67
N TYR A 60 6.08 4.37 0.75
CA TYR A 60 6.64 5.66 0.33
C TYR A 60 6.32 5.98 -1.13
N ARG A 61 6.39 4.99 -2.01
CA ARG A 61 6.06 5.17 -3.43
C ARG A 61 4.58 5.53 -3.61
N LEU A 62 3.67 4.91 -2.86
CA LEU A 62 2.26 5.29 -2.87
C LEU A 62 2.05 6.70 -2.30
N ILE A 63 2.72 7.08 -1.21
CA ILE A 63 2.63 8.43 -0.64
C ILE A 63 3.05 9.47 -1.68
N MET A 64 4.22 9.29 -2.29
CA MET A 64 4.75 10.18 -3.34
C MET A 64 3.80 10.29 -4.54
N ARG A 65 3.03 9.24 -4.85
CA ARG A 65 2.08 9.23 -5.97
C ARG A 65 0.66 9.64 -5.59
N SER A 66 0.30 9.65 -4.31
CA SER A 66 -1.07 9.93 -3.83
C SER A 66 -1.48 11.40 -3.97
N LYS A 67 -0.50 12.31 -4.06
CA LYS A 67 -0.70 13.75 -4.23
C LYS A 67 0.38 14.41 -5.09
N LEU A 68 0.57 13.94 -6.33
CA LEU A 68 1.25 14.75 -7.35
C LEU A 68 0.26 15.21 -8.43
N PRO A 69 -0.42 16.35 -8.21
CA PRO A 69 -0.66 17.35 -9.25
C PRO A 69 0.47 18.39 -9.34
N ALA A 70 1.70 18.11 -8.86
CA ALA A 70 2.78 19.08 -8.79
C ALA A 70 4.18 18.50 -9.11
N ALA A 71 4.27 17.62 -10.10
CA ALA A 71 5.53 17.35 -10.79
C ALA A 71 5.41 17.62 -12.30
N GLU A 72 4.62 18.65 -12.63
CA GLU A 72 4.71 19.36 -13.90
C GLU A 72 5.18 20.79 -13.56
N ASN A 73 6.32 21.20 -14.12
CA ASN A 73 7.02 22.50 -14.02
C ASN A 73 7.88 22.80 -12.79
N THR A 74 9.16 22.43 -12.88
CA THR A 74 10.29 23.33 -12.58
C THR A 74 11.39 23.06 -13.61
#